data_AF-A0A161ZEZ3-F1
#
_entry.id   AF-A0A161ZEZ3-F1
#
_cell.length_a   1.000
_cell.length_b   1.000
_cell.length_c   1.000
_cell.angle_alpha   90.00
_cell.angle_beta   90.00
_cell.angle_gamma   90.00
#
_symmetry.space_group_name_H-M   'P 1'
#
loop_
_entity.id
_entity.type
_entity.pdbx_description
1 polymer ?
#
loop_
_entity_poly.entity_id
_entity_poly.type
_entity_poly.pdbx_seq_one_letter_code
_entity_poly.pdbx_strand_id
1 'polypeptide(L)'
;MLTLTLPLKGEYFDAIKAGTKHEEFRLVTPYWRRRLEGRAYDQVELTRGYPKRGDAARRLVLPWQGFRVITITHPHFGADPVEVFAINVQH
;
A
#
# COMPACT_ATOMS: atom_id res chain seq x y z
N MET A 1 -18.49 1.96 -5.02
CA MET A 1 -17.05 1.86 -5.27
C MET A 1 -16.30 1.93 -3.94
N LEU A 2 -15.65 0.84 -3.53
CA LEU A 2 -14.86 0.76 -2.31
C LEU A 2 -13.39 1.04 -2.64
N THR A 3 -12.82 2.03 -1.94
CA THR A 3 -11.43 2.45 -2.12
C THR A 3 -10.62 2.13 -0.88
N LEU A 4 -9.49 1.44 -1.05
CA LEU A 4 -8.49 1.30 -0.01
C LEU A 4 -7.51 2.48 -0.11
N THR A 5 -7.60 3.45 0.80
CA THR A 5 -6.63 4.56 0.85
C THR A 5 -5.41 4.19 1.71
N LEU A 6 -4.21 4.34 1.12
CA LEU A 6 -2.91 4.08 1.72
C LEU A 6 -2.02 5.34 1.67
N PRO A 7 -1.66 5.94 2.82
CA PRO A 7 -0.62 6.97 2.87
C PRO A 7 0.78 6.36 2.91
N LEU A 8 1.63 6.79 1.98
CA LEU A 8 2.98 6.26 1.77
C LEU A 8 4.04 7.31 2.09
N LYS A 9 5.24 6.83 2.43
CA LYS A 9 6.45 7.65 2.41
C LYS A 9 6.71 8.11 0.97
N GLY A 10 7.28 9.30 0.81
CA GLY A 10 7.56 9.91 -0.49
C GLY A 10 8.33 8.98 -1.42
N GLU A 11 9.41 8.37 -0.92
CA GLU A 11 10.26 7.44 -1.67
C GLU A 11 9.48 6.28 -2.33
N TYR A 12 8.53 5.67 -1.61
CA TYR A 12 7.76 4.53 -2.12
C TYR A 12 6.66 4.97 -3.07
N PHE A 13 5.99 6.08 -2.77
CA PHE A 13 5.01 6.65 -3.68
C PHE A 13 5.66 7.00 -5.02
N ASP A 14 6.82 7.67 -4.98
CA ASP A 14 7.54 8.10 -6.17
C ASP A 14 8.05 6.88 -6.97
N ALA A 15 8.54 5.82 -6.30
CA ALA A 15 8.94 4.57 -6.95
C ALA A 15 7.76 3.81 -7.59
N ILE A 16 6.60 3.73 -6.91
CA ILE A 16 5.40 3.10 -7.48
C ILE A 16 4.90 3.91 -8.68
N LYS A 17 4.84 5.24 -8.55
CA LYS A 17 4.44 6.14 -9.64
C LYS A 17 5.38 6.04 -10.85
N ALA A 18 6.66 5.76 -10.64
CA ALA A 18 7.64 5.50 -11.69
C ALA A 18 7.59 4.07 -12.26
N GLY A 19 6.75 3.18 -11.72
CA GLY A 19 6.64 1.79 -12.16
C GLY A 19 7.79 0.88 -11.73
N THR A 20 8.67 1.33 -10.83
CA THR A 20 9.84 0.57 -10.35
C THR A 20 9.56 -0.25 -9.09
N LYS A 21 8.45 0.01 -8.40
CA LYS A 21 7.98 -0.74 -7.23
C LYS A 21 6.56 -1.23 -7.46
N HIS A 22 6.33 -2.54 -7.31
CA HIS A 22 5.05 -3.19 -7.64
C HIS A 22 4.26 -3.66 -6.43
N GLU A 23 4.85 -3.63 -5.23
CA GLU A 23 4.20 -4.06 -4.00
C GLU A 23 4.37 -3.02 -2.88
N GLU A 24 3.28 -2.74 -2.16
CA GLU A 24 3.27 -1.97 -0.91
C GLU A 24 3.14 -2.94 0.27
N PHE A 25 4.05 -2.83 1.24
CA PHE A 25 4.08 -3.74 2.39
C PHE A 25 3.43 -3.10 3.62
N ARG A 26 2.50 -3.82 4.25
CA ARG A 26 1.90 -3.45 5.54
C ARG A 26 2.03 -4.59 6.53
N LEU A 27 2.57 -4.32 7.71
CA LEU A 27 2.67 -5.32 8.79
C LEU A 27 1.31 -6.00 9.04
N VAL A 28 1.34 -7.31 9.22
CA VAL A 28 0.14 -8.06 9.62
C VAL A 28 -0.20 -7.73 11.06
N THR A 29 -1.04 -6.72 11.24
CA THR A 29 -1.55 -6.28 12.54
C THR A 29 -3.07 -6.41 12.58
N PRO A 30 -3.71 -6.45 13.77
CA PRO A 30 -5.17 -6.48 13.88
C PRO A 30 -5.87 -5.29 13.20
N TYR A 31 -5.16 -4.17 13.02
CA TYR A 31 -5.66 -3.03 12.27
C TYR A 31 -5.73 -3.34 10.77
N TRP A 32 -4.66 -3.87 10.18
CA TRP A 32 -4.62 -4.19 8.75
C TRP A 32 -5.46 -5.41 8.39
N ARG A 33 -5.52 -6.42 9.25
CA ARG A 33 -6.43 -7.57 9.09
C ARG A 33 -7.87 -7.12 8.89
N ARG A 34 -8.39 -6.25 9.76
CA ARG A 34 -9.76 -5.69 9.64
C ARG A 34 -10.03 -4.91 8.36
N ARG A 35 -8.97 -4.35 7.75
CA ARG A 35 -9.07 -3.57 6.50
C ARG A 35 -8.91 -4.45 5.27
N LEU A 36 -8.25 -5.60 5.34
CA LEU A 36 -7.88 -6.40 4.16
C LEU A 36 -8.60 -7.74 4.10
N GLU A 37 -8.67 -8.46 5.22
CA GLU A 37 -9.28 -9.78 5.29
C GLU A 37 -10.81 -9.67 5.22
N GLY A 38 -11.43 -10.48 4.35
CA GLY A 38 -12.88 -10.45 4.13
C GLY A 38 -13.41 -9.16 3.49
N ARG A 39 -12.53 -8.33 2.92
CA ARG A 39 -12.90 -7.09 2.23
C ARG A 39 -12.65 -7.20 0.73
N ALA A 40 -13.62 -6.72 -0.06
CA ALA A 40 -13.47 -6.51 -1.49
C ALA A 40 -13.34 -5.02 -1.75
N TYR A 41 -12.32 -4.63 -2.51
CA TYR A 41 -12.11 -3.27 -2.98
C TYR A 41 -12.15 -3.25 -4.50
N ASP A 42 -12.59 -2.12 -5.06
CA ASP A 42 -12.54 -1.89 -6.50
C ASP A 42 -11.20 -1.26 -6.90
N GLN A 43 -10.66 -0.41 -6.01
CA GLN A 43 -9.43 0.35 -6.25
C GLN A 43 -8.63 0.61 -4.97
N VAL A 44 -7.36 0.94 -5.16
CA VAL A 44 -6.45 1.44 -4.13
C VAL A 44 -6.04 2.87 -4.47
N GLU A 45 -6.17 3.77 -3.49
CA GLU A 45 -5.68 5.14 -3.59
C GLU A 45 -4.39 5.27 -2.77
N LEU A 46 -3.27 5.46 -3.44
CA LEU A 46 -1.99 5.77 -2.82
C LEU A 46 -1.86 7.29 -2.68
N THR A 47 -1.37 7.75 -1.53
CA THR A 47 -1.14 9.17 -1.27
C THR A 47 0.30 9.43 -0.82
N ARG A 48 0.91 10.50 -1.32
CA ARG A 48 2.25 10.95 -0.91
C ARG A 48 2.15 11.76 0.38
N GLY A 49 2.28 11.07 1.52
CA GLY A 49 1.97 11.61 2.84
C GLY A 49 0.47 11.88 3.00
N TYR A 50 0.11 13.04 3.56
CA TYR A 50 -1.29 13.45 3.79
C TYR A 50 -1.63 14.67 2.93
N PRO A 51 -1.97 14.49 1.63
CA PRO A 51 -2.28 15.60 0.75
C PRO A 51 -3.61 16.28 1.11
N LYS A 52 -3.66 17.60 0.92
CA LYS A 52 -4.93 18.35 0.92
C LYS A 52 -5.85 17.80 -0.17
N ARG A 53 -7.16 18.01 -0.02
CA ARG A 53 -8.19 17.44 -0.91
C ARG A 53 -7.94 17.69 -2.40
N GLY A 54 -7.45 18.88 -2.77
CA GLY A 54 -7.21 19.27 -4.17
C GLY A 54 -5.85 18.87 -4.76
N ASP A 55 -4.98 18.21 -3.99
CA ASP A 55 -3.63 17.89 -4.44
C ASP A 55 -3.58 16.54 -5.16
N ALA A 56 -3.98 16.56 -6.44
CA ALA A 56 -4.04 15.39 -7.30
C ALA A 56 -2.64 14.85 -7.66
N ALA A 57 -1.61 15.70 -7.71
CA ALA A 57 -0.24 15.30 -8.06
C ALA A 57 0.35 14.29 -7.06
N ARG A 58 -0.11 14.35 -5.80
CA ARG A 58 0.26 13.48 -4.68
C ARG A 58 -0.73 12.35 -4.42
N ARG A 59 -1.59 12.04 -5.39
CA ARG A 59 -2.54 10.92 -5.36
C ARG A 59 -2.32 10.03 -6.58
N LEU A 60 -2.44 8.73 -6.39
CA LEU A 60 -2.39 7.74 -7.47
C LEU A 60 -3.48 6.72 -7.19
N VAL A 61 -4.40 6.53 -8.13
CA VAL A 61 -5.52 5.58 -8.01
C VAL A 61 -5.29 4.45 -8.99
N LEU A 62 -5.24 3.23 -8.47
CA LEU A 62 -4.96 2.01 -9.23
C LEU A 62 -6.09 0.98 -9.02
N PRO A 63 -6.35 0.09 -9.99
CA PRO A 63 -7.28 -1.02 -9.77
C PRO A 63 -6.79 -1.91 -8.63
N TRP A 64 -7.72 -2.38 -7.80
CA TRP A 64 -7.39 -3.31 -6.74
C TRP A 64 -7.06 -4.68 -7.32
N GLN A 65 -5.83 -5.15 -7.09
CA GLN A 65 -5.33 -6.44 -7.59
C GLN A 65 -5.09 -7.46 -6.46
N GLY A 66 -5.57 -7.16 -5.25
CA GLY A 66 -5.40 -8.03 -4.08
C GLY A 66 -4.06 -7.86 -3.38
N PHE A 67 -3.79 -8.81 -2.49
CA PHE A 67 -2.56 -8.90 -1.71
C PHE A 67 -2.19 -10.36 -1.46
N ARG A 68 -0.94 -10.59 -1.10
CA ARG A 68 -0.44 -11.86 -0.54
C ARG A 68 0.16 -11.61 0.84
N VAL A 69 0.19 -12.66 1.66
CA VAL A 69 0.88 -12.61 2.96
C VAL A 69 2.24 -13.27 2.79
N ILE A 70 3.30 -12.56 3.16
CA ILE A 70 4.67 -13.06 3.10
C ILE A 70 5.49 -12.63 4.30
N THR A 71 6.55 -13.37 4.59
CA THR A 71 7.56 -12.99 5.58
C THR A 71 8.73 -12.32 4.88
N ILE A 72 9.10 -11.11 5.32
CA ILE A 72 10.25 -10.36 4.78
C ILE A 72 11.09 -9.79 5.92
N THR A 73 12.37 -9.54 5.64
CA THR A 73 13.20 -8.64 6.43
C THR A 73 13.24 -7.30 5.70
N HIS A 74 12.89 -6.21 6.39
CA HIS A 74 12.75 -4.90 5.75
C HIS A 74 13.29 -3.78 6.66
N PRO A 75 14.13 -2.85 6.16
CA PRO A 75 14.76 -1.82 6.98
C PRO A 75 13.78 -0.98 7.83
N HIS A 76 12.58 -0.71 7.32
CA HIS A 76 11.55 0.05 8.07
C HIS A 76 10.79 -0.78 9.12
N PHE A 77 10.91 -2.11 9.12
CA PHE A 77 10.25 -2.99 10.09
C PHE A 77 11.21 -3.58 11.13
N GLY A 78 12.51 -3.47 10.90
CA GLY A 78 13.55 -3.97 11.81
C GLY A 78 14.42 -5.03 11.14
N ALA A 79 15.33 -5.61 11.94
CA ALA A 79 16.24 -6.66 11.49
C ALA A 79 15.58 -8.04 11.46
N ASP A 80 14.52 -8.25 12.25
CA ASP A 80 13.84 -9.53 12.35
C ASP A 80 12.90 -9.75 11.16
N PRO A 81 12.74 -11.00 10.68
CA PRO A 81 11.72 -11.34 9.71
C PRO A 81 10.32 -11.06 10.28
N VAL A 82 9.49 -10.36 9.49
CA VAL A 82 8.12 -10.00 9.87
C VAL A 82 7.13 -10.41 8.79
N GLU A 83 5.92 -10.77 9.21
CA GLU A 83 4.82 -11.07 8.30
C GLU A 83 4.17 -9.76 7.83
N VAL A 84 3.99 -9.63 6.51
CA VAL A 84 3.41 -8.46 5.87
C VAL A 84 2.34 -8.85 4.84
N PHE A 85 1.36 -7.98 4.69
CA PHE A 85 0.53 -7.89 3.50
C PHE A 85 1.32 -7.20 2.39
N ALA A 86 1.66 -7.93 1.34
CA ALA A 86 2.19 -7.40 0.09
C ALA A 86 1.03 -7.08 -0.85
N ILE A 87 0.64 -5.81 -0.86
CA ILE A 87 -0.47 -5.29 -1.67
C ILE A 87 0.05 -4.98 -3.06
N ASN A 88 -0.60 -5.53 -4.09
CA ASN A 88 -0.21 -5.27 -5.48
C ASN A 88 -0.61 -3.85 -5.89
N VAL A 89 0.37 -3.09 -6.37
CA VAL A 89 0.28 -1.69 -6.82
C VAL A 89 0.90 -1.49 -8.21
N GLN A 90 1.05 -2.55 -8.99
CA GLN A 90 1.51 -2.49 -10.37
C GLN A 90 0.45 -1.84 -11.26
N HIS A 91 0.87 -1.02 -12.23
CA HIS A 91 -0.01 -0.38 -13.22
C HIS A 91 0.62 -0.35 -14.61
#